data_AF-A0A7Y3UL82-F1
#
_entry.id   AF-A0A7Y3UL82-F1
#
_cell.length_a   1.000
_cell.length_b   1.000
_cell.length_c   1.000
_cell.angle_alpha   90.00
_cell.angle_beta   90.00
_cell.angle_gamma   90.00
#
_symmetry.space_group_name_H-M   'P 1'
#
loop_
_entity.id
_entity.type
_entity.pdbx_description
1 polymer ?
#
loop_
_entity_poly.entity_id
_entity_poly.type
_entity_poly.pdbx_seq_one_letter_code
_entity_poly.pdbx_strand_id
1 'polypeptide(L)'
;MTKKVFKSKRKINDMGVTNDTLVGRGGMNLFVKYLSSVDIYPLLEGSFGNMRKSQKGLPVWNIFKQIFCWFYDGTSRHLNYFDKLKVDEGYASAIENGPDEMASSHQIKRFYKSFSWVCGGQFRKILRKMFIWRLRLEKPDVIDLTIDTMVMDNNEALKRYGVQPTYKKVKGFQPLQAIWNGKIVDAIFRGGKKHSNYGNSVVNMIRGLVQVIRKEYRETVTIIVRLDSGFFDEKILRECDKLGIGFICTGKMYKGVKEYVGVQPQSQWKSYSNRNQEWEYLEEVMPVGSYATTVRRNALDFAAKIIGTGGQLILKVNQIVMDTLRFDILWLRSQTPIPIVI
;
A
#
# COMPACT_ATOMS: atom_id res chain seq x y z
N MET A 1 18.43 -2.39 23.85
CA MET A 1 17.03 -1.89 23.79
C MET A 1 16.10 -3.03 24.17
N THR A 2 15.36 -2.91 25.25
CA THR A 2 14.36 -3.91 25.68
C THR A 2 13.22 -3.94 24.67
N LYS A 3 13.02 -5.07 23.98
CA LYS A 3 11.97 -5.24 22.96
C LYS A 3 10.61 -4.99 23.61
N LYS A 4 9.95 -3.88 23.27
CA LYS A 4 8.63 -3.55 23.81
C LYS A 4 7.63 -4.57 23.24
N VAL A 5 7.08 -5.43 24.10
CA VAL A 5 6.18 -6.51 23.65
C VAL A 5 4.78 -5.94 23.45
N PHE A 6 4.34 -5.85 22.19
CA PHE A 6 2.98 -5.46 21.84
C PHE A 6 2.05 -6.66 22.03
N LYS A 7 1.45 -6.78 23.20
CA LYS A 7 0.54 -7.89 23.53
C LYS A 7 -0.92 -7.44 23.37
N SER A 8 -1.69 -8.16 22.56
CA SER A 8 -3.14 -8.23 22.75
C SER A 8 -3.43 -9.08 23.98
N LYS A 9 -4.41 -8.70 24.80
CA LYS A 9 -4.85 -9.50 25.95
C LYS A 9 -5.45 -10.85 25.54
N ARG A 10 -5.92 -10.98 24.29
CA ARG A 10 -6.54 -12.19 23.75
C ARG A 10 -5.85 -12.57 22.44
N LYS A 11 -4.88 -13.49 22.49
CA LYS A 11 -4.11 -13.94 21.31
C LYS A 11 -4.65 -15.30 20.84
N ILE A 12 -4.91 -15.46 19.54
CA ILE A 12 -5.20 -16.79 18.98
C ILE A 12 -3.87 -17.57 18.91
N ASN A 13 -3.78 -18.70 19.60
CA ASN A 13 -2.53 -19.47 19.69
C ASN A 13 -2.65 -20.90 19.15
N ASP A 14 -3.86 -21.34 18.81
CA ASP A 14 -4.14 -22.69 18.34
C ASP A 14 -5.27 -22.71 17.30
N MET A 15 -5.36 -23.79 16.52
CA MET A 15 -6.39 -23.99 15.49
C MET A 15 -7.04 -25.38 15.57
N GLY A 16 -8.32 -25.49 15.17
CA GLY A 16 -9.04 -26.77 15.16
C GLY A 16 -10.26 -26.81 14.21
N VAL A 17 -11.10 -27.84 14.30
CA VAL A 17 -12.33 -27.99 13.48
C VAL A 17 -13.58 -27.94 14.37
N THR A 18 -14.71 -27.42 13.86
CA THR A 18 -15.97 -27.25 14.62
C THR A 18 -17.20 -27.32 13.72
N ASN A 19 -18.33 -27.75 14.31
CA ASN A 19 -19.65 -27.83 13.65
C ASN A 19 -20.65 -26.77 14.16
N ASP A 20 -20.22 -25.83 15.01
CA ASP A 20 -21.10 -24.82 15.63
C ASP A 20 -21.13 -23.50 14.85
N THR A 21 -22.00 -22.56 15.24
CA THR A 21 -22.17 -21.23 14.63
C THR A 21 -20.84 -20.47 14.48
N LEU A 22 -20.57 -20.06 13.23
CA LEU A 22 -19.31 -19.50 12.75
C LEU A 22 -19.38 -17.98 12.58
N VAL A 23 -18.26 -17.29 12.76
CA VAL A 23 -18.07 -15.90 12.34
C VAL A 23 -17.66 -15.90 10.86
N GLY A 24 -18.37 -15.14 10.01
CA GLY A 24 -18.13 -15.09 8.55
C GLY A 24 -16.84 -14.38 8.11
N ARG A 25 -15.92 -14.09 9.03
CA ARG A 25 -14.72 -13.27 8.81
C ARG A 25 -13.43 -13.94 9.30
N GLY A 26 -13.34 -15.26 9.16
CA GLY A 26 -12.21 -16.04 9.67
C GLY A 26 -10.84 -15.59 9.17
N GLY A 27 -10.77 -15.08 7.92
CA GLY A 27 -9.54 -14.58 7.30
C GLY A 27 -8.95 -13.34 7.97
N MET A 28 -9.75 -12.61 8.77
CA MET A 28 -9.28 -11.44 9.52
C MET A 28 -8.16 -11.78 10.48
N ASN A 29 -8.19 -12.99 11.05
CA ASN A 29 -7.17 -13.36 12.00
C ASN A 29 -5.80 -13.57 11.33
N LEU A 30 -5.75 -14.22 10.16
CA LEU A 30 -4.52 -14.33 9.37
C LEU A 30 -3.92 -12.96 9.07
N PHE A 31 -4.76 -11.99 8.73
CA PHE A 31 -4.32 -10.63 8.45
C PHE A 31 -3.76 -9.94 9.71
N VAL A 32 -4.41 -10.10 10.87
CA VAL A 32 -3.90 -9.55 12.14
C VAL A 32 -2.59 -10.21 12.56
N LYS A 33 -2.46 -11.54 12.42
CA LYS A 33 -1.19 -12.25 12.64
C LYS A 33 -0.10 -11.71 11.74
N TYR A 34 -0.38 -11.58 10.45
CA TYR A 34 0.55 -11.02 9.50
C TYR A 34 0.98 -9.60 9.86
N LEU A 35 0.05 -8.70 10.18
CA LEU A 35 0.38 -7.33 10.61
C LEU A 35 1.29 -7.33 11.85
N SER A 36 1.00 -8.18 12.83
CA SER A 36 1.84 -8.31 14.03
C SER A 36 3.23 -8.85 13.69
N SER A 37 3.33 -9.89 12.86
CA SER A 37 4.60 -10.56 12.59
C SER A 37 5.53 -9.79 11.66
N VAL A 38 5.00 -8.89 10.82
CA VAL A 38 5.84 -7.97 10.04
C VAL A 38 6.34 -6.76 10.85
N ASP A 39 6.01 -6.67 12.14
CA ASP A 39 6.39 -5.56 13.03
C ASP A 39 5.97 -4.17 12.50
N ILE A 40 4.80 -4.07 11.85
CA ILE A 40 4.26 -2.77 11.40
C ILE A 40 3.82 -1.89 12.58
N TYR A 41 3.40 -2.49 13.70
CA TYR A 41 2.93 -1.77 14.88
C TYR A 41 4.03 -0.95 15.55
N PRO A 42 5.24 -1.48 15.83
CA PRO A 42 6.38 -0.65 16.27
C PRO A 42 6.67 0.53 15.33
N LEU A 43 6.61 0.31 14.01
CA LEU A 43 6.87 1.34 13.02
C LEU A 43 5.84 2.49 13.08
N LEU A 44 4.56 2.14 13.23
CA LEU A 44 3.47 3.10 13.36
C LEU A 44 3.49 3.82 14.71
N GLU A 45 3.73 3.10 15.80
CA GLU A 45 3.84 3.68 17.13
C GLU A 45 5.04 4.63 17.23
N GLY A 46 6.19 4.29 16.64
CA GLY A 46 7.36 5.16 16.58
C GLY A 46 7.13 6.44 15.77
N SER A 47 6.27 6.36 14.75
CA SER A 47 5.98 7.50 13.85
C SER A 47 4.85 8.40 14.37
N PHE A 48 3.88 7.83 15.08
CA PHE A 48 2.62 8.51 15.44
C PHE A 48 2.25 8.43 16.93
N GLY A 49 3.01 7.72 17.77
CA GLY A 49 2.74 7.57 19.20
C GLY A 49 2.63 8.91 19.94
N ASN A 50 3.45 9.88 19.55
CA ASN A 50 3.45 11.24 20.12
C ASN A 50 2.21 12.08 19.74
N MET A 51 1.34 11.59 18.85
CA MET A 51 0.06 12.24 18.57
C MET A 51 -0.92 12.12 19.74
N ARG A 52 -0.70 11.17 20.65
CA ARG A 52 -1.50 11.03 21.87
C ARG A 52 -1.05 12.07 22.89
N LYS A 53 -2.00 12.90 23.33
CA LYS A 53 -1.79 13.85 24.43
C LYS A 53 -1.70 13.18 25.81
N SER A 54 -2.17 11.95 25.95
CA SER A 54 -2.11 11.19 27.20
C SER A 54 -2.13 9.68 26.94
N GLN A 55 -1.80 8.89 27.96
CA GLN A 55 -1.90 7.43 27.93
C GLN A 55 -3.33 6.89 28.11
N LYS A 56 -4.33 7.76 28.31
CA LYS A 56 -5.73 7.35 28.41
C LYS A 56 -6.28 6.92 27.03
N GLY A 57 -7.15 5.91 27.01
CA GLY A 57 -7.76 5.36 25.80
C GLY A 57 -6.87 4.38 25.04
N LEU A 58 -7.30 4.01 23.82
CA LEU A 58 -6.61 3.01 23.01
C LEU A 58 -5.22 3.49 22.56
N PRO A 59 -4.22 2.59 22.52
CA PRO A 59 -2.90 2.91 21.99
C PRO A 59 -2.95 3.09 20.46
N VAL A 60 -2.02 3.89 19.90
CA VAL A 60 -2.04 4.27 18.48
C VAL A 60 -1.96 3.04 17.57
N TRP A 61 -1.08 2.09 17.89
CA TRP A 61 -0.96 0.84 17.12
C TRP A 61 -2.29 0.06 17.03
N ASN A 62 -3.09 0.01 18.10
CA ASN A 62 -4.36 -0.74 18.08
C ASN A 62 -5.44 0.00 17.28
N ILE A 63 -5.42 1.34 17.30
CA ILE A 63 -6.28 2.14 16.42
C ILE A 63 -5.93 1.86 14.95
N PHE A 64 -4.64 1.84 14.58
CA PHE A 64 -4.21 1.47 13.24
C PHE A 64 -4.57 0.02 12.88
N LYS A 65 -4.38 -0.94 13.80
CA LYS A 65 -4.81 -2.34 13.59
C LYS A 65 -6.28 -2.38 13.18
N GLN A 66 -7.15 -1.70 13.93
CA GLN A 66 -8.58 -1.68 13.64
C GLN A 66 -8.92 -0.97 12.33
N ILE A 67 -8.23 0.12 11.99
CA ILE A 67 -8.39 0.80 10.69
C ILE A 67 -7.98 -0.12 9.54
N PHE A 68 -6.84 -0.81 9.64
CA PHE A 68 -6.42 -1.77 8.61
C PHE A 68 -7.39 -2.93 8.50
N CYS A 69 -7.87 -3.44 9.63
CA CYS A 69 -8.88 -4.50 9.64
C CYS A 69 -10.18 -4.06 8.98
N TRP A 70 -10.64 -2.85 9.27
CA TRP A 70 -11.81 -2.25 8.63
C TRP A 70 -11.60 -2.02 7.12
N PHE A 71 -10.38 -1.63 6.72
CA PHE A 71 -10.05 -1.49 5.30
C PHE A 71 -10.06 -2.82 4.57
N TYR A 72 -9.49 -3.86 5.18
CA TYR A 72 -9.39 -5.20 4.65
C TYR A 72 -10.76 -5.90 4.58
N ASP A 73 -11.55 -5.81 5.65
CA ASP A 73 -12.92 -6.30 5.74
C ASP A 73 -13.80 -5.70 4.63
N GLY A 74 -13.82 -4.37 4.53
CA GLY A 74 -14.50 -3.70 3.43
C GLY A 74 -16.02 -3.80 3.40
N THR A 75 -16.67 -4.33 4.46
CA THR A 75 -18.14 -4.40 4.56
C THR A 75 -18.78 -3.01 4.49
N SER A 76 -18.12 -2.01 5.07
CA SER A 76 -18.57 -0.62 5.01
C SER A 76 -17.38 0.33 4.94
N ARG A 77 -17.56 1.47 4.26
CA ARG A 77 -16.61 2.59 4.23
C ARG A 77 -17.09 3.79 5.06
N HIS A 78 -18.19 3.66 5.80
CA HIS A 78 -18.67 4.71 6.69
C HIS A 78 -18.06 4.60 8.10
N LEU A 79 -17.53 5.72 8.63
CA LEU A 79 -16.93 5.75 9.96
C LEU A 79 -17.89 5.36 11.10
N ASN A 80 -19.20 5.59 10.93
CA ASN A 80 -20.20 5.18 11.92
C ASN A 80 -20.31 3.66 12.04
N TYR A 81 -19.81 2.89 11.07
CA TYR A 81 -19.79 1.44 11.13
C TYR A 81 -18.90 0.90 12.25
N PHE A 82 -17.91 1.68 12.72
CA PHE A 82 -17.11 1.31 13.90
C PHE A 82 -17.96 1.11 15.16
N ASP A 83 -19.10 1.79 15.30
CA ASP A 83 -20.00 1.58 16.44
C ASP A 83 -20.71 0.22 16.37
N LYS A 84 -20.97 -0.29 15.15
CA LYS A 84 -21.47 -1.67 14.95
C LYS A 84 -20.37 -2.69 15.23
N LEU A 85 -19.15 -2.47 14.73
CA LEU A 85 -18.01 -3.34 14.99
C LEU A 85 -17.65 -3.41 16.48
N LYS A 86 -17.88 -2.33 17.22
CA LYS A 86 -17.56 -2.26 18.65
C LYS A 86 -18.37 -3.23 19.51
N VAL A 87 -19.62 -3.51 19.14
CA VAL A 87 -20.51 -4.43 19.86
C VAL A 87 -20.54 -5.83 19.25
N ASP A 88 -19.81 -6.06 18.15
CA ASP A 88 -19.70 -7.36 17.49
C ASP A 88 -18.57 -8.18 18.15
N GLU A 89 -18.95 -9.06 19.08
CA GLU A 89 -18.01 -9.92 19.80
C GLU A 89 -17.24 -10.87 18.88
N GLY A 90 -17.87 -11.32 17.79
CA GLY A 90 -17.25 -12.19 16.80
C GLY A 90 -16.16 -11.45 16.03
N TYR A 91 -16.45 -10.22 15.59
CA TYR A 91 -15.45 -9.37 14.93
C TYR A 91 -14.32 -8.98 15.88
N ALA A 92 -14.63 -8.57 17.11
CA ALA A 92 -13.63 -8.23 18.12
C ALA A 92 -12.67 -9.40 18.36
N SER A 93 -13.22 -10.62 18.49
CA SER A 93 -12.43 -11.85 18.64
C SER A 93 -11.59 -12.15 17.39
N ALA A 94 -12.14 -11.96 16.19
CA ALA A 94 -11.45 -12.20 14.92
C ALA A 94 -10.21 -11.32 14.74
N ILE A 95 -10.28 -10.07 15.20
CA ILE A 95 -9.15 -9.14 15.15
C ILE A 95 -8.27 -9.15 16.42
N GLU A 96 -8.47 -10.13 17.30
CA GLU A 96 -7.73 -10.29 18.56
C GLU A 96 -7.83 -9.08 19.49
N ASN A 97 -9.06 -8.61 19.74
CA ASN A 97 -9.38 -7.56 20.71
C ASN A 97 -10.39 -8.06 21.74
N GLY A 98 -10.29 -7.53 22.96
CA GLY A 98 -11.40 -7.55 23.92
C GLY A 98 -12.46 -6.47 23.62
N PRO A 99 -13.67 -6.57 24.18
CA PRO A 99 -14.74 -5.57 23.99
C PRO A 99 -14.30 -4.13 24.31
N ASP A 100 -13.55 -3.94 25.41
CA ASP A 100 -13.03 -2.62 25.84
C ASP A 100 -11.90 -2.09 24.95
N GLU A 101 -11.34 -2.93 24.07
CA GLU A 101 -10.26 -2.57 23.16
C GLU A 101 -10.78 -2.11 21.78
N MET A 102 -12.10 -2.18 21.56
CA MET A 102 -12.74 -1.80 20.31
C MET A 102 -13.00 -0.28 20.24
N ALA A 103 -12.58 0.32 19.13
CA ALA A 103 -12.71 1.74 18.86
C ALA A 103 -14.13 2.09 18.41
N SER A 104 -14.70 3.15 18.99
CA SER A 104 -15.93 3.76 18.50
C SER A 104 -15.68 4.69 17.32
N SER A 105 -16.73 5.04 16.59
CA SER A 105 -16.65 6.03 15.50
C SER A 105 -16.13 7.38 15.99
N HIS A 106 -16.44 7.78 17.23
CA HIS A 106 -15.93 9.01 17.85
C HIS A 106 -14.41 8.96 18.08
N GLN A 107 -13.89 7.82 18.53
CA GLN A 107 -12.45 7.63 18.73
C GLN A 107 -11.70 7.69 17.39
N ILE A 108 -12.21 7.03 16.35
CA ILE A 108 -11.62 7.07 14.99
C ILE A 108 -11.66 8.49 14.41
N LYS A 109 -12.80 9.19 14.52
CA LYS A 109 -12.91 10.59 14.06
C LYS A 109 -11.91 11.51 14.77
N ARG A 110 -11.74 11.35 16.08
CA ARG A 110 -10.77 12.12 16.87
C ARG A 110 -9.33 11.81 16.44
N PHE A 111 -9.03 10.53 16.21
CA PHE A 111 -7.73 10.10 15.70
C PHE A 111 -7.45 10.73 14.32
N TYR A 112 -8.40 10.70 13.39
CA TYR A 112 -8.22 11.33 12.08
C TYR A 112 -8.01 12.84 12.14
N LYS A 113 -8.71 13.53 13.04
CA LYS A 113 -8.51 14.97 13.29
C LYS A 113 -7.13 15.33 13.83
N SER A 114 -6.39 14.36 14.36
CA SER A 114 -5.04 14.61 14.86
C SER A 114 -3.97 14.65 13.77
N PHE A 115 -4.28 14.18 12.55
CA PHE A 115 -3.36 14.30 11.42
C PHE A 115 -3.36 15.72 10.85
N SER A 116 -2.18 16.33 10.81
CA SER A 116 -1.93 17.59 10.11
C SER A 116 -1.22 17.33 8.78
N TRP A 117 -1.03 18.39 7.97
CA TRP A 117 -0.29 18.29 6.71
C TRP A 117 1.15 17.78 6.89
N VAL A 118 1.75 17.97 8.07
CA VAL A 118 3.11 17.50 8.42
C VAL A 118 3.17 15.96 8.52
N CYS A 119 2.05 15.30 8.86
CA CYS A 119 1.97 13.85 8.95
C CYS A 119 2.19 13.15 7.59
N GLY A 120 1.96 13.86 6.48
CA GLY A 120 2.23 13.33 5.14
C GLY A 120 3.68 12.85 4.96
N GLY A 121 4.64 13.59 5.52
CA GLY A 121 6.05 13.19 5.49
C GLY A 121 6.32 11.88 6.22
N GLN A 122 5.62 11.62 7.34
CA GLN A 122 5.78 10.38 8.10
C GLN A 122 5.17 9.17 7.38
N PHE A 123 4.00 9.32 6.76
CA PHE A 123 3.42 8.26 5.94
C PHE A 123 4.35 7.89 4.77
N ARG A 124 4.96 8.88 4.10
CA ARG A 124 5.95 8.64 3.04
C ARG A 124 7.16 7.87 3.55
N LYS A 125 7.69 8.21 4.73
CA LYS A 125 8.80 7.46 5.34
C LYS A 125 8.42 6.02 5.64
N ILE A 126 7.21 5.77 6.14
CA ILE A 126 6.68 4.42 6.38
C ILE A 126 6.58 3.64 5.07
N LEU A 127 5.98 4.22 4.03
CA LEU A 127 5.86 3.58 2.70
C LEU A 127 7.23 3.20 2.13
N ARG A 128 8.21 4.13 2.20
CA ARG A 128 9.58 3.88 1.74
C ARG A 128 10.28 2.79 2.54
N LYS A 129 10.11 2.74 3.87
CA LYS A 129 10.64 1.65 4.71
C LYS A 129 10.03 0.31 4.34
N MET A 130 8.72 0.26 4.15
CA MET A 130 8.03 -0.95 3.68
C MET A 130 8.50 -1.37 2.28
N PHE A 131 8.79 -0.40 1.41
CA PHE A 131 9.34 -0.67 0.09
C PHE A 131 10.74 -1.28 0.14
N ILE A 132 11.66 -0.67 0.89
CA ILE A 132 13.03 -1.20 1.08
C ILE A 132 12.98 -2.60 1.70
N TRP A 133 12.08 -2.81 2.67
CA TRP A 133 11.84 -4.14 3.22
C TRP A 133 11.47 -5.15 2.13
N ARG A 134 10.53 -4.81 1.23
CA ARG A 134 10.20 -5.69 0.10
C ARG A 134 11.36 -5.94 -0.85
N LEU A 135 12.15 -4.90 -1.17
CA LEU A 135 13.32 -5.06 -2.03
C LEU A 135 14.36 -6.02 -1.42
N ARG A 136 14.60 -5.95 -0.11
CA ARG A 136 15.51 -6.89 0.59
C ARG A 136 15.03 -8.34 0.57
N LEU A 137 13.72 -8.55 0.48
CA LEU A 137 13.12 -9.88 0.36
C LEU A 137 13.17 -10.41 -1.07
N GLU A 138 12.69 -9.61 -2.03
CA GLU A 138 12.59 -10.00 -3.44
C GLU A 138 13.94 -9.97 -4.15
N LYS A 139 14.90 -9.18 -3.65
CA LYS A 139 16.25 -8.99 -4.18
C LYS A 139 16.30 -8.76 -5.70
N PRO A 140 15.46 -7.86 -6.27
CA PRO A 140 15.43 -7.68 -7.70
C PRO A 140 16.72 -7.02 -8.21
N ASP A 141 17.15 -7.41 -9.41
CA ASP A 141 18.28 -6.77 -10.09
C ASP A 141 17.91 -5.47 -10.81
N VAL A 142 16.63 -5.33 -11.15
CA VAL A 142 16.04 -4.15 -11.77
C VAL A 142 14.82 -3.72 -10.97
N ILE A 143 14.74 -2.43 -10.63
CA ILE A 143 13.59 -1.83 -9.94
C ILE A 143 12.85 -0.92 -10.91
N ASP A 144 11.63 -1.32 -11.29
CA ASP A 144 10.74 -0.55 -12.15
C ASP A 144 9.74 0.29 -11.34
N LEU A 145 9.85 1.61 -11.42
CA LEU A 145 8.97 2.55 -10.72
C LEU A 145 8.08 3.29 -11.70
N THR A 146 6.76 3.09 -11.61
CA THR A 146 5.81 3.93 -12.35
C THR A 146 5.47 5.17 -11.53
N ILE A 147 5.63 6.35 -12.13
CA ILE A 147 5.13 7.60 -11.54
C ILE A 147 3.82 7.96 -12.21
N ASP A 148 2.79 8.17 -11.40
CA ASP A 148 1.45 8.46 -11.88
C ASP A 148 0.72 9.48 -10.98
N THR A 149 -0.33 10.11 -11.50
CA THR A 149 -1.30 10.87 -10.72
C THR A 149 -2.68 10.24 -10.78
N MET A 150 -3.33 10.13 -9.64
CA MET A 150 -4.70 9.63 -9.56
C MET A 150 -5.63 10.72 -9.05
N VAL A 151 -6.58 11.16 -9.87
CA VAL A 151 -7.61 12.11 -9.43
C VAL A 151 -8.50 11.47 -8.38
N MET A 152 -8.59 12.09 -7.21
CA MET A 152 -9.54 11.73 -6.15
C MET A 152 -10.70 12.72 -6.19
N ASP A 153 -11.85 12.26 -6.70
CA ASP A 153 -13.08 13.05 -6.71
C ASP A 153 -13.57 13.29 -5.27
N ASN A 154 -13.95 14.53 -5.00
CA ASN A 154 -14.51 14.95 -3.72
C ASN A 154 -15.68 15.94 -3.90
N ASN A 155 -16.40 15.85 -5.03
CA ASN A 155 -17.52 16.72 -5.37
C ASN A 155 -18.61 16.76 -4.29
N GLU A 156 -18.94 15.61 -3.70
CA GLU A 156 -20.04 15.46 -2.74
C GLU A 156 -19.67 15.89 -1.30
N ALA A 157 -18.40 16.17 -1.01
CA ALA A 157 -17.99 16.59 0.33
C ALA A 157 -18.45 18.02 0.62
N LEU A 158 -19.36 18.19 1.57
CA LEU A 158 -19.91 19.48 2.00
C LEU A 158 -18.89 20.31 2.82
N LYS A 159 -17.94 19.67 3.49
CA LYS A 159 -16.89 20.32 4.31
C LYS A 159 -15.55 20.25 3.59
N ARG A 160 -15.34 21.16 2.63
CA ARG A 160 -14.18 21.18 1.71
C ARG A 160 -13.04 22.02 2.29
N TYR A 161 -11.91 21.40 2.62
CA TYR A 161 -10.66 22.13 2.80
C TYR A 161 -9.64 21.63 1.77
N GLY A 162 -9.04 22.55 1.01
CA GLY A 162 -7.97 22.23 0.04
C GLY A 162 -8.40 21.52 -1.26
N VAL A 163 -9.71 21.33 -1.49
CA VAL A 163 -10.25 20.73 -2.73
C VAL A 163 -10.22 21.76 -3.86
N GLN A 164 -9.69 21.38 -5.02
CA GLN A 164 -9.59 22.26 -6.18
C GLN A 164 -10.08 21.55 -7.46
N PRO A 165 -10.47 22.28 -8.52
CA PRO A 165 -10.80 21.68 -9.81
C PRO A 165 -9.61 20.88 -10.36
N THR A 166 -9.90 19.71 -10.93
CA THR A 166 -8.94 18.80 -11.56
C THR A 166 -9.08 18.85 -13.08
N TYR A 167 -8.11 18.28 -13.81
CA TYR A 167 -8.21 18.18 -15.28
C TYR A 167 -9.41 17.34 -15.75
N LYS A 168 -9.90 16.42 -14.90
CA LYS A 168 -11.11 15.63 -15.15
C LYS A 168 -12.41 16.40 -14.85
N LYS A 169 -12.34 17.73 -14.64
CA LYS A 169 -13.48 18.62 -14.35
C LYS A 169 -14.26 18.27 -13.08
N VAL A 170 -13.64 17.54 -12.15
CA VAL A 170 -14.19 17.27 -10.80
C VAL A 170 -13.46 18.10 -9.75
N LYS A 171 -14.14 18.47 -8.66
CA LYS A 171 -13.51 19.12 -7.50
C LYS A 171 -12.88 18.05 -6.63
N GLY A 172 -11.55 18.03 -6.58
CA GLY A 172 -10.84 16.93 -5.94
C GLY A 172 -9.39 17.23 -5.59
N PHE A 173 -8.65 16.14 -5.43
CA PHE A 173 -7.20 16.12 -5.24
C PHE A 173 -6.53 15.41 -6.43
N GLN A 174 -5.26 15.69 -6.66
CA GLN A 174 -4.45 15.03 -7.69
C GLN A 174 -3.10 14.56 -7.10
N PRO A 175 -3.14 13.58 -6.15
CA PRO A 175 -1.95 13.00 -5.57
C PRO A 175 -0.99 12.46 -6.63
N LEU A 176 0.30 12.61 -6.36
CA LEU A 176 1.38 11.96 -7.09
C LEU A 176 1.75 10.67 -6.37
N GLN A 177 1.96 9.59 -7.11
CA GLN A 177 2.30 8.28 -6.55
C GLN A 177 3.47 7.67 -7.31
N ALA A 178 4.32 6.93 -6.58
CA ALA A 178 5.29 6.01 -7.15
C ALA A 178 4.81 4.58 -6.88
N ILE A 179 4.83 3.74 -7.91
CA ILE A 179 4.26 2.40 -7.90
C ILE A 179 5.34 1.41 -8.31
N TRP A 180 5.52 0.35 -7.54
CA TRP A 180 6.40 -0.78 -7.85
C TRP A 180 5.60 -2.08 -7.74
N ASN A 181 5.59 -2.90 -8.80
CA ASN A 181 4.85 -4.17 -8.84
C ASN A 181 3.41 -4.06 -8.29
N GLY A 182 2.67 -3.06 -8.78
CA GLY A 182 1.29 -2.73 -8.40
C GLY A 182 1.11 -2.12 -6.99
N LYS A 183 2.19 -1.83 -6.25
CA LYS A 183 2.14 -1.32 -4.87
C LYS A 183 2.59 0.13 -4.83
N ILE A 184 1.83 0.99 -4.13
CA ILE A 184 2.25 2.37 -3.89
C ILE A 184 3.40 2.37 -2.87
N VAL A 185 4.56 2.86 -3.28
CA VAL A 185 5.80 2.88 -2.48
C VAL A 185 6.19 4.29 -2.03
N ASP A 186 5.60 5.32 -2.63
CA ASP A 186 5.63 6.70 -2.17
C ASP A 186 4.39 7.44 -2.68
N ALA A 187 3.91 8.43 -1.92
CA ALA A 187 2.76 9.24 -2.31
C ALA A 187 2.85 10.66 -1.76
N ILE A 188 2.61 11.66 -2.61
CA ILE A 188 2.48 13.07 -2.23
C ILE A 188 1.04 13.49 -2.44
N PHE A 189 0.36 13.85 -1.35
CA PHE A 189 -0.98 14.40 -1.42
C PHE A 189 -0.96 15.86 -1.91
N ARG A 190 -1.77 16.16 -2.93
CA ARG A 190 -1.69 17.40 -3.70
C ARG A 190 -3.09 17.90 -4.07
N GLY A 191 -3.28 19.22 -4.07
CA GLY A 191 -4.54 19.85 -4.52
C GLY A 191 -4.85 19.59 -5.99
N GLY A 192 -6.13 19.60 -6.36
CA GLY A 192 -6.61 19.18 -7.68
C GLY A 192 -6.07 19.99 -8.87
N LYS A 193 -5.66 21.26 -8.69
CA LYS A 193 -5.07 22.07 -9.78
C LYS A 193 -3.65 21.63 -10.16
N LYS A 194 -3.01 20.76 -9.37
CA LYS A 194 -1.63 20.33 -9.60
C LYS A 194 -1.60 19.23 -10.67
N HIS A 195 -1.23 19.60 -11.89
CA HIS A 195 -0.95 18.66 -12.97
C HIS A 195 0.31 17.81 -12.70
N SER A 196 0.58 16.83 -13.56
CA SER A 196 1.68 15.85 -13.45
C SER A 196 3.02 16.51 -13.10
N ASN A 197 3.45 17.50 -13.90
CA ASN A 197 4.71 18.25 -13.71
C ASN A 197 4.63 19.49 -12.80
N TYR A 198 3.66 19.57 -11.89
CA TYR A 198 3.52 20.75 -11.05
C TYR A 198 4.73 20.91 -10.08
N GLY A 199 5.53 21.95 -10.34
CA GLY A 199 6.67 22.36 -9.54
C GLY A 199 7.82 21.34 -9.55
N ASN A 200 8.38 21.06 -8.38
CA ASN A 200 9.49 20.11 -8.20
C ASN A 200 9.03 18.73 -7.66
N SER A 201 7.72 18.46 -7.65
CA SER A 201 7.17 17.32 -6.92
C SER A 201 7.69 15.97 -7.43
N VAL A 202 7.74 15.79 -8.75
CA VAL A 202 8.17 14.56 -9.42
C VAL A 202 9.67 14.34 -9.23
N VAL A 203 10.47 15.34 -9.60
CA VAL A 203 11.93 15.36 -9.41
C VAL A 203 12.30 15.02 -7.96
N ASN A 204 11.67 15.66 -6.98
CA ASN A 204 11.97 15.41 -5.56
C ASN A 204 11.50 14.02 -5.08
N MET A 205 10.42 13.47 -5.66
CA MET A 205 9.98 12.10 -5.39
C MET A 205 11.00 11.09 -5.92
N ILE A 206 11.40 11.22 -7.20
CA ILE A 206 12.38 10.34 -7.85
C ILE A 206 13.71 10.40 -7.11
N ARG A 207 14.27 11.60 -6.90
CA ARG A 207 15.53 11.79 -6.16
C ARG A 207 15.49 11.14 -4.78
N GLY A 208 14.40 11.38 -4.03
CA GLY A 208 14.24 10.82 -2.69
C GLY A 208 14.09 9.29 -2.67
N LEU A 209 13.48 8.69 -3.69
CA LEU A 209 13.38 7.24 -3.82
C LEU A 209 14.73 6.63 -4.19
N VAL A 210 15.41 7.16 -5.21
CA VAL A 210 16.74 6.68 -5.63
C VAL A 210 17.73 6.74 -4.48
N GLN A 211 17.75 7.85 -3.74
CA GLN A 211 18.63 7.99 -2.58
C GLN A 211 18.37 6.91 -1.52
N VAL A 212 17.10 6.64 -1.20
CA VAL A 212 16.74 5.63 -0.19
C VAL A 212 17.04 4.22 -0.70
N ILE A 213 16.77 3.92 -1.97
CA ILE A 213 17.08 2.63 -2.60
C ILE A 213 18.59 2.36 -2.56
N ARG A 214 19.40 3.30 -3.05
CA ARG A 214 20.86 3.11 -3.11
C ARG A 214 21.49 3.03 -1.73
N LYS A 215 21.00 3.83 -0.78
CA LYS A 215 21.51 3.84 0.59
C LYS A 215 21.12 2.59 1.38
N GLU A 216 19.88 2.12 1.26
CA GLU A 216 19.32 1.12 2.19
C GLU A 216 19.08 -0.25 1.55
N TYR A 217 19.09 -0.38 0.22
CA TYR A 217 18.96 -1.66 -0.47
C TYR A 217 20.26 -2.06 -1.19
N ARG A 218 20.62 -1.39 -2.28
CA ARG A 218 21.81 -1.71 -3.08
C ARG A 218 22.22 -0.50 -3.92
N GLU A 219 23.46 -0.05 -3.78
CA GLU A 219 23.97 1.16 -4.43
C GLU A 219 23.96 1.07 -5.96
N THR A 220 24.32 -0.10 -6.50
CA THR A 220 24.51 -0.35 -7.93
C THR A 220 23.28 -0.96 -8.62
N VAL A 221 22.13 -1.04 -7.96
CA VAL A 221 20.92 -1.59 -8.58
C VAL A 221 20.47 -0.73 -9.77
N THR A 222 20.06 -1.38 -10.85
CA THR A 222 19.42 -0.72 -11.98
C THR A 222 18.04 -0.23 -11.58
N ILE A 223 17.78 1.07 -11.75
CA ILE A 223 16.49 1.69 -11.48
C ILE A 223 15.96 2.23 -12.80
N ILE A 224 14.70 1.92 -13.10
CA ILE A 224 13.99 2.42 -14.29
C ILE A 224 12.73 3.14 -13.83
N VAL A 225 12.53 4.39 -14.24
CA VAL A 225 11.28 5.13 -14.01
C VAL A 225 10.40 5.15 -15.25
N ARG A 226 9.16 4.69 -15.09
CA ARG A 226 8.11 4.70 -16.12
C ARG A 226 7.22 5.91 -15.96
N LEU A 227 7.03 6.64 -17.05
CA LEU A 227 6.39 7.95 -17.10
C LEU A 227 5.41 8.01 -18.26
N ASP A 228 4.19 8.48 -18.03
CA ASP A 228 3.26 8.80 -19.12
C ASP A 228 3.63 10.15 -19.78
N SER A 229 2.89 10.50 -20.84
CA SER A 229 3.10 11.76 -21.57
C SER A 229 2.83 13.03 -20.78
N GLY A 230 2.10 12.95 -19.66
CA GLY A 230 1.94 14.04 -18.72
C GLY A 230 3.24 14.38 -17.98
N PHE A 231 4.20 13.47 -17.95
CA PHE A 231 5.51 13.62 -17.32
C PHE A 231 6.67 13.80 -18.32
N PHE A 232 6.39 13.87 -19.62
CA PHE A 232 7.41 14.11 -20.65
C PHE A 232 7.93 15.56 -20.57
N ASP A 233 8.98 15.76 -19.78
CA ASP A 233 9.54 17.07 -19.45
C ASP A 233 11.06 16.98 -19.25
N GLU A 234 11.78 17.88 -19.91
CA GLU A 234 13.24 17.90 -19.96
C GLU A 234 13.88 17.91 -18.57
N LYS A 235 13.27 18.58 -17.58
CA LYS A 235 13.80 18.64 -16.23
C LYS A 235 13.75 17.30 -15.53
N ILE A 236 12.70 16.50 -15.79
CA ILE A 236 12.57 15.15 -15.24
C ILE A 236 13.60 14.23 -15.88
N LEU A 237 13.77 14.31 -17.21
CA LEU A 237 14.73 13.48 -17.93
C LEU A 237 16.17 13.81 -17.52
N ARG A 238 16.54 15.09 -17.45
CA ARG A 238 17.85 15.53 -16.95
C ARG A 238 18.12 15.09 -15.51
N GLU A 239 17.09 15.01 -14.67
CA GLU A 239 17.25 14.48 -13.32
C GLU A 239 17.53 12.97 -13.34
N CYS A 240 16.89 12.21 -14.23
CA CYS A 240 17.19 10.79 -14.40
C CYS A 240 18.65 10.58 -14.83
N ASP A 241 19.15 11.37 -15.78
CA ASP A 241 20.55 11.34 -16.21
C ASP A 241 21.51 11.65 -15.05
N LYS A 242 21.25 12.72 -14.30
CA LYS A 242 22.06 13.09 -13.11
C LYS A 242 22.09 12.00 -12.05
N LEU A 243 20.99 11.27 -11.89
CA LEU A 243 20.88 10.17 -10.96
C LEU A 243 21.48 8.88 -11.53
N GLY A 244 21.81 8.81 -12.82
CA GLY A 244 22.29 7.58 -13.47
C GLY A 244 21.23 6.46 -13.39
N ILE A 245 19.98 6.78 -13.71
CA ILE A 245 18.87 5.82 -13.76
C ILE A 245 18.25 5.83 -15.16
N GLY A 246 17.68 4.69 -15.58
CA GLY A 246 16.94 4.61 -16.84
C GLY A 246 15.54 5.22 -16.73
N PHE A 247 14.95 5.57 -17.87
CA PHE A 247 13.54 5.97 -17.95
C PHE A 247 12.86 5.34 -19.16
N ILE A 248 11.55 5.08 -19.03
CA ILE A 248 10.66 4.75 -20.14
C ILE A 248 9.56 5.80 -20.12
N CYS A 249 9.45 6.62 -21.17
CA CYS A 249 8.48 7.70 -21.20
C CYS A 249 7.71 7.73 -22.53
N THR A 250 6.40 7.94 -22.45
CA THR A 250 5.59 8.23 -23.63
C THR A 250 5.75 9.70 -24.02
N GLY A 251 6.32 10.00 -25.18
CA GLY A 251 6.45 11.37 -25.69
C GLY A 251 5.32 11.76 -26.65
N LYS A 252 5.19 13.06 -26.91
CA LYS A 252 4.45 13.55 -28.08
C LYS A 252 5.42 13.62 -29.27
N MET A 253 4.96 13.28 -30.47
CA MET A 253 5.73 13.47 -31.71
C MET A 253 5.80 14.96 -32.07
N TYR A 254 6.69 15.70 -31.40
CA TYR A 254 7.00 17.08 -31.75
C TYR A 254 7.64 17.15 -33.13
N LYS A 255 7.59 18.34 -33.76
CA LYS A 255 8.10 18.55 -35.12
C LYS A 255 9.52 18.02 -35.31
N GLY A 256 10.44 18.34 -34.38
CA GLY A 256 11.82 17.86 -34.42
C GLY A 256 11.97 16.34 -34.30
N VAL A 257 11.10 15.67 -33.54
CA VAL A 257 11.08 14.19 -33.49
C VAL A 257 10.65 13.62 -34.83
N LYS A 258 9.61 14.21 -35.46
CA LYS A 258 9.16 13.79 -36.80
C LYS A 258 10.22 14.02 -37.87
N GLU A 259 10.92 15.16 -37.80
CA GLU A 259 12.01 15.50 -38.71
C GLU A 259 13.18 14.50 -38.55
N TYR A 260 13.59 14.20 -37.31
CA TYR A 260 14.66 13.22 -37.04
C TYR A 260 14.28 11.80 -37.46
N VAL A 261 13.08 11.35 -37.10
CA VAL A 261 12.58 10.00 -37.40
C VAL A 261 12.34 9.84 -38.91
N GLY A 262 11.81 10.86 -39.58
CA GLY A 262 11.49 10.83 -41.01
C GLY A 262 12.69 10.79 -41.94
N VAL A 263 13.89 11.09 -41.45
CA VAL A 263 15.14 11.00 -42.23
C VAL A 263 15.93 9.72 -41.94
N GLN A 264 15.50 8.87 -41.00
CA GLN A 264 16.20 7.61 -40.72
C GLN A 264 15.88 6.57 -41.80
N PRO A 265 16.89 5.89 -42.36
CA PRO A 265 16.69 4.86 -43.37
C PRO A 265 16.00 3.63 -42.78
N GLN A 266 15.18 2.94 -43.58
CA GLN A 266 14.41 1.75 -43.17
C GLN A 266 15.29 0.65 -42.56
N SER A 267 16.56 0.57 -42.95
CA SER A 267 17.55 -0.38 -42.41
C SER A 267 17.90 -0.15 -40.94
N GLN A 268 17.62 1.03 -40.37
CA GLN A 268 17.83 1.32 -38.95
C GLN A 268 16.62 0.98 -38.08
N TRP A 269 15.46 0.73 -38.69
CA TRP A 269 14.26 0.35 -37.98
C TRP A 269 14.30 -1.15 -37.69
N LYS A 270 14.03 -1.49 -36.43
CA LYS A 270 13.82 -2.84 -35.96
C LYS A 270 12.33 -3.04 -35.71
N SER A 271 11.85 -4.26 -35.88
CA SER A 271 10.47 -4.63 -35.57
C SER A 271 10.42 -5.54 -34.35
N TYR A 272 9.40 -5.36 -33.52
CA TYR A 272 9.02 -6.27 -32.45
C TYR A 272 7.57 -6.64 -32.63
N SER A 273 7.28 -7.94 -32.71
CA SER A 273 5.92 -8.45 -32.74
C SER A 273 5.65 -9.34 -31.54
N ASN A 274 4.42 -9.25 -31.02
CA ASN A 274 3.84 -10.26 -30.15
C ASN A 274 2.50 -10.73 -30.76
N ARG A 275 1.82 -11.68 -30.12
CA ARG A 275 0.56 -12.25 -30.64
C ARG A 275 -0.54 -11.21 -30.96
N ASN A 276 -0.46 -9.99 -30.42
CA ASN A 276 -1.51 -8.99 -30.54
C ASN A 276 -1.08 -7.72 -31.29
N GLN A 277 0.23 -7.42 -31.42
CA GLN A 277 0.72 -6.11 -31.88
C GLN A 277 2.11 -6.21 -32.52
N GLU A 278 2.37 -5.36 -33.51
CA GLU A 278 3.68 -5.14 -34.15
C GLU A 278 4.12 -3.69 -33.94
N TRP A 279 5.40 -3.50 -33.60
CA TRP A 279 6.01 -2.22 -33.26
C TRP A 279 7.27 -2.04 -34.09
N GLU A 280 7.40 -0.92 -34.79
CA GLU A 280 8.67 -0.48 -35.40
C GLU A 280 9.36 0.51 -34.47
N TYR A 281 10.66 0.32 -34.25
CA TYR A 281 11.45 1.11 -33.32
C TYR A 281 12.89 1.30 -33.81
N LEU A 282 13.52 2.40 -33.41
CA LEU A 282 14.94 2.69 -33.71
C LEU A 282 15.89 2.16 -32.60
N GLU A 283 15.42 2.05 -31.35
CA GLU A 283 16.18 1.53 -30.19
C GLU A 283 15.34 0.60 -29.28
N GLU A 284 15.98 -0.39 -28.64
CA GLU A 284 15.38 -1.61 -28.07
C GLU A 284 14.20 -1.45 -27.09
N VAL A 285 13.29 -2.44 -27.12
CA VAL A 285 12.05 -2.50 -26.31
C VAL A 285 12.08 -3.70 -25.35
N MET A 286 11.77 -3.48 -24.06
CA MET A 286 11.56 -4.55 -23.07
C MET A 286 10.09 -4.62 -22.58
N PRO A 287 9.49 -5.83 -22.47
CA PRO A 287 8.11 -6.01 -22.02
C PRO A 287 7.97 -6.14 -20.48
N VAL A 288 6.82 -5.73 -19.92
CA VAL A 288 6.42 -6.00 -18.51
C VAL A 288 4.90 -6.25 -18.37
N GLY A 289 4.50 -7.31 -17.64
CA GLY A 289 3.15 -7.58 -17.10
C GLY A 289 3.25 -8.09 -15.65
N SER A 290 2.25 -8.15 -14.75
CA SER A 290 0.77 -8.31 -14.85
C SER A 290 0.06 -7.94 -13.50
N TYR A 291 -1.26 -8.17 -13.38
CA TYR A 291 -2.23 -7.52 -12.45
C TYR A 291 -2.69 -8.33 -11.21
N ALA A 292 -3.17 -7.62 -10.16
CA ALA A 292 -3.44 -8.14 -8.81
C ALA A 292 -4.94 -8.22 -8.39
N THR A 293 -5.82 -8.90 -9.13
CA THR A 293 -7.27 -8.96 -8.83
C THR A 293 -7.78 -10.30 -8.25
N THR A 294 -6.94 -11.32 -8.13
CA THR A 294 -7.36 -12.68 -7.72
C THR A 294 -7.41 -12.89 -6.20
N VAL A 295 -6.62 -12.16 -5.42
CA VAL A 295 -6.38 -12.48 -3.99
C VAL A 295 -7.61 -12.20 -3.09
N ARG A 296 -8.41 -11.18 -3.40
CA ARG A 296 -9.49 -10.73 -2.51
C ARG A 296 -10.66 -11.72 -2.40
N ARG A 297 -10.99 -12.45 -3.49
CA ARG A 297 -12.17 -13.32 -3.55
C ARG A 297 -12.01 -14.69 -2.88
N ASN A 298 -10.77 -15.13 -2.64
CA ASN A 298 -10.52 -16.51 -2.18
C ASN A 298 -10.09 -16.60 -0.70
N ALA A 299 -9.56 -15.52 -0.11
CA ALA A 299 -8.88 -15.60 1.19
C ALA A 299 -9.62 -14.94 2.38
N LEU A 300 -10.70 -14.20 2.11
CA LEU A 300 -11.37 -13.35 3.11
C LEU A 300 -12.68 -13.96 3.62
N ASP A 301 -13.53 -14.42 2.70
CA ASP A 301 -14.92 -14.76 2.98
C ASP A 301 -15.06 -16.26 3.27
N PHE A 302 -14.50 -16.71 4.40
CA PHE A 302 -14.77 -18.05 4.92
C PHE A 302 -15.22 -18.01 6.37
N ALA A 303 -16.09 -18.95 6.70
CA ALA A 303 -16.67 -19.09 8.02
C ALA A 303 -15.67 -19.75 8.98
N ALA A 304 -15.48 -19.16 10.17
CA ALA A 304 -14.62 -19.70 11.21
C ALA A 304 -15.22 -19.45 12.60
N LYS A 305 -15.06 -20.38 13.54
CA LYS A 305 -15.41 -20.19 14.95
C LYS A 305 -14.19 -19.70 15.71
N ILE A 306 -14.41 -18.85 16.70
CA ILE A 306 -13.36 -18.48 17.64
C ILE A 306 -13.80 -18.92 19.03
N ILE A 307 -13.03 -19.81 19.65
CA ILE A 307 -13.33 -20.34 20.98
C ILE A 307 -12.33 -19.79 21.98
N GLY A 308 -12.81 -19.21 23.08
CA GLY A 308 -11.97 -18.84 24.22
C GLY A 308 -11.93 -19.94 25.28
N THR A 309 -10.73 -20.37 25.68
CA THR A 309 -10.52 -21.27 26.83
C THR A 309 -9.37 -20.74 27.68
N GLY A 310 -9.57 -20.60 29.00
CA GLY A 310 -8.50 -20.37 29.99
C GLY A 310 -7.31 -19.48 29.59
N GLY A 311 -7.55 -18.33 28.96
CA GLY A 311 -6.49 -17.39 28.53
C GLY A 311 -6.01 -17.50 27.08
N GLN A 312 -6.60 -18.39 26.28
CA GLN A 312 -6.29 -18.59 24.88
C GLN A 312 -7.53 -18.45 24.00
N LEU A 313 -7.34 -17.96 22.78
CA LEU A 313 -8.34 -18.03 21.71
C LEU A 313 -7.90 -19.11 20.69
N ILE A 314 -8.86 -19.84 20.15
CA ILE A 314 -8.65 -20.92 19.17
C ILE A 314 -9.49 -20.59 17.94
N LEU A 315 -8.86 -20.45 16.77
CA LEU A 315 -9.56 -20.26 15.49
C LEU A 315 -9.86 -21.62 14.88
N LYS A 316 -11.15 -21.94 14.73
CA LYS A 316 -11.58 -23.18 14.13
C LYS A 316 -12.23 -22.95 12.77
N VAL A 317 -11.79 -23.69 11.76
CA VAL A 317 -12.34 -23.62 10.39
C VAL A 317 -12.92 -24.96 9.99
N ASN A 318 -13.81 -24.98 9.00
CA ASN A 318 -14.28 -26.24 8.42
C ASN A 318 -13.12 -26.96 7.69
N GLN A 319 -13.13 -28.30 7.68
CA GLN A 319 -12.16 -29.13 6.96
C GLN A 319 -12.02 -28.74 5.49
N ILE A 320 -13.12 -28.42 4.80
CA ILE A 320 -13.10 -27.97 3.40
C ILE A 320 -12.26 -26.71 3.23
N VAL A 321 -12.37 -25.74 4.15
CA VAL A 321 -11.57 -24.51 4.14
C VAL A 321 -10.10 -24.81 4.45
N MET A 322 -9.84 -25.70 5.40
CA MET A 322 -8.50 -26.14 5.76
C MET A 322 -7.75 -26.69 4.54
N ASP A 323 -8.39 -27.58 3.79
CA ASP A 323 -7.79 -28.28 2.65
C ASP A 323 -7.70 -27.37 1.41
N THR A 324 -8.78 -26.66 1.07
CA THR A 324 -8.86 -25.83 -0.15
C THR A 324 -7.87 -24.66 -0.11
N LEU A 325 -7.70 -24.03 1.06
CA LEU A 325 -6.80 -22.89 1.21
C LEU A 325 -5.39 -23.28 1.70
N ARG A 326 -5.15 -24.56 2.03
CA ARG A 326 -3.93 -24.99 2.74
C ARG A 326 -3.71 -24.10 3.97
N PHE A 327 -4.76 -24.03 4.80
CA PHE A 327 -4.88 -22.99 5.83
C PHE A 327 -3.81 -23.13 6.93
N ASP A 328 -3.36 -24.36 7.20
CA ASP A 328 -2.19 -24.67 8.02
C ASP A 328 -0.91 -23.94 7.54
N ILE A 329 -0.65 -24.00 6.23
CA ILE A 329 0.50 -23.33 5.60
C ILE A 329 0.31 -21.81 5.64
N LEU A 330 -0.90 -21.32 5.34
CA LEU A 330 -1.19 -19.88 5.40
C LEU A 330 -1.04 -19.34 6.83
N TRP A 331 -1.51 -20.08 7.83
CA TRP A 331 -1.35 -19.77 9.25
C TRP A 331 0.11 -19.67 9.65
N LEU A 332 0.92 -20.67 9.28
CA LEU A 332 2.36 -20.67 9.55
C LEU A 332 3.05 -19.48 8.85
N ARG A 333 2.81 -19.29 7.55
CA ARG A 333 3.39 -18.19 6.76
C ARG A 333 2.98 -16.81 7.27
N SER A 334 1.76 -16.65 7.77
CA SER A 334 1.29 -15.39 8.37
C SER A 334 2.07 -15.02 9.63
N GLN A 335 2.64 -16.01 10.32
CA GLN A 335 3.36 -15.83 11.58
C GLN A 335 4.88 -15.79 11.43
N THR A 336 5.42 -16.31 10.33
CA THR A 336 6.86 -16.33 10.03
C THR A 336 7.31 -15.39 8.90
N PRO A 337 6.69 -14.22 8.62
CA PRO A 337 7.28 -13.26 7.70
C PRO A 337 8.54 -12.63 8.33
N ILE A 338 9.47 -12.20 7.48
CA ILE A 338 10.61 -11.40 7.92
C ILE A 338 10.10 -10.01 8.35
N PRO A 339 10.40 -9.53 9.57
CA PRO A 339 9.95 -8.23 10.07
C PRO A 339 10.41 -7.03 9.22
N ILE A 340 9.61 -5.96 9.18
CA ILE A 340 9.95 -4.68 8.52
C ILE A 340 11.07 -3.96 9.27
N VAL A 341 10.97 -3.98 10.60
CA VAL A 341 11.96 -3.38 11.49
C VAL A 341 12.93 -4.48 11.88
N ILE A 342 14.13 -4.43 11.30
CA ILE A 342 15.27 -5.24 11.74
C ILE A 342 16.02 -4.44 12.80
#